data_AF-A0A6C0AV91-F1
#
_entry.id   AF-A0A6C0AV91-F1
#
_cell.length_a   1.000
_cell.length_b   1.000
_cell.length_c   1.000
_cell.angle_alpha   90.00
_cell.angle_beta   90.00
_cell.angle_gamma   90.00
#
_symmetry.space_group_name_H-M   'P 1'
#
loop_
_entity.id
_entity.type
_entity.pdbx_description
1 polymer ?
#
loop_
_entity_poly.entity_id
_entity_poly.type
_entity_poly.pdbx_seq_one_letter_code
_entity_poly.pdbx_strand_id
1 'polypeptide(L)'
;MISKERRNSIKETMESQDFQQKVNVYIAFVFELYRVWMSCMLLLTVPQKCGDHVCSTFEHVGSSDPILITGFTINTVTLCVFLFMYLVEIQREHKMINYLEVDKTLPRDNESVGQELNKLPKDKHDRILYSDKMYQLSGTIAMVLFIMNAGISGVTVFIHYLNNNTVTVYITNVLFMSLKLKDVYDIVNTKQNVFLSSYLTRKIQFNAVDPDKIELLPDIEEQPIIESNLELSSSDKVISVLPSTTS
;
A
#
# COMPACT_ATOMS: atom_id res chain seq x y z
N MET A 1 -44.00 -7.37 -9.62
CA MET A 1 -43.30 -6.77 -10.78
C MET A 1 -41.89 -6.30 -10.41
N ILE A 2 -41.75 -5.49 -9.34
CA ILE A 2 -40.48 -4.95 -8.82
C ILE A 2 -39.36 -5.99 -8.59
N SER A 3 -39.66 -7.23 -8.20
CA SER A 3 -38.61 -8.25 -8.00
C SER A 3 -38.06 -8.86 -9.29
N LYS A 4 -38.78 -8.74 -10.42
CA LYS A 4 -38.36 -9.30 -11.72
C LYS A 4 -37.44 -8.31 -12.44
N GLU A 5 -37.77 -7.02 -12.41
CA GLU A 5 -36.90 -5.94 -12.90
C GLU A 5 -35.59 -5.87 -12.11
N ARG A 6 -35.65 -5.98 -10.77
CA ARG A 6 -34.44 -5.99 -9.95
C ARG A 6 -33.52 -7.19 -10.27
N ARG A 7 -34.11 -8.37 -10.54
CA ARG A 7 -33.34 -9.56 -10.97
C ARG A 7 -32.74 -9.41 -12.37
N ASN A 8 -33.44 -8.76 -13.29
CA ASN A 8 -32.94 -8.54 -14.64
C ASN A 8 -31.83 -7.47 -14.66
N SER A 9 -31.99 -6.39 -13.91
CA SER A 9 -30.95 -5.36 -13.75
C SER A 9 -29.69 -5.89 -13.04
N ILE A 10 -29.84 -6.78 -12.04
CA ILE A 10 -28.70 -7.49 -11.44
C ILE A 10 -28.02 -8.41 -12.45
N LYS A 11 -28.79 -9.11 -13.30
CA LYS A 11 -28.23 -9.97 -14.37
C LYS A 11 -27.45 -9.17 -15.42
N GLU A 12 -28.00 -8.06 -15.90
CA GLU A 12 -27.27 -7.17 -16.83
C GLU A 12 -26.00 -6.59 -16.20
N THR A 13 -26.05 -6.22 -14.92
CA THR A 13 -24.87 -5.74 -14.19
C THR A 13 -23.81 -6.85 -14.06
N MET A 14 -24.24 -8.08 -13.76
CA MET A 14 -23.34 -9.26 -13.68
C MET A 14 -22.73 -9.65 -15.04
N GLU A 15 -23.39 -9.34 -16.15
CA GLU A 15 -22.89 -9.60 -17.51
C GLU A 15 -22.02 -8.47 -18.08
N SER A 16 -22.00 -7.30 -17.46
CA SER A 16 -21.12 -6.21 -17.89
C SER A 16 -19.64 -6.63 -17.76
N GLN A 17 -18.87 -6.43 -18.83
CA GLN A 17 -17.43 -6.77 -18.87
C GLN A 17 -16.66 -6.10 -17.73
N ASP A 18 -17.04 -4.86 -17.36
CA ASP A 18 -16.45 -4.11 -16.26
C ASP A 18 -16.73 -4.75 -14.88
N PHE A 19 -17.91 -5.32 -14.66
CA PHE A 19 -18.21 -6.02 -13.41
C PHE A 19 -17.41 -7.32 -13.31
N GLN A 20 -17.34 -8.11 -14.37
CA GLN A 20 -16.53 -9.32 -14.41
C GLN A 20 -15.05 -9.01 -14.18
N GLN A 21 -14.54 -7.92 -14.76
CA GLN A 21 -13.17 -7.47 -14.53
C GLN A 21 -12.94 -7.06 -13.06
N LYS A 22 -13.84 -6.27 -12.46
CA LYS A 22 -13.75 -5.87 -11.05
C LYS A 22 -13.82 -7.08 -10.10
N VAL A 23 -14.71 -8.03 -10.38
CA VAL A 23 -14.86 -9.27 -9.60
C VAL A 23 -13.59 -10.12 -9.69
N ASN A 24 -13.01 -10.28 -10.88
CA ASN A 24 -11.78 -11.05 -11.05
C ASN A 24 -10.59 -10.42 -10.31
N VAL A 25 -10.46 -9.08 -10.33
CA VAL A 25 -9.42 -8.37 -9.57
C VAL A 25 -9.62 -8.57 -8.06
N TYR A 26 -10.85 -8.44 -7.57
CA TYR A 26 -11.15 -8.65 -6.15
C TYR A 26 -10.85 -10.09 -5.70
N ILE A 27 -11.27 -11.08 -6.49
CA ILE A 27 -10.99 -12.49 -6.23
C ILE A 27 -9.48 -12.75 -6.19
N ALA A 28 -8.73 -12.23 -7.16
CA ALA A 28 -7.28 -12.35 -7.21
C ALA A 28 -6.63 -11.77 -5.93
N PHE A 29 -7.06 -10.59 -5.49
CA PHE A 29 -6.58 -9.97 -4.25
C PHE A 29 -6.85 -10.84 -3.01
N VAL A 30 -8.07 -11.39 -2.87
CA VAL A 30 -8.41 -12.28 -1.75
C VAL A 30 -7.54 -13.54 -1.77
N PHE A 31 -7.28 -14.12 -2.95
CA PHE A 31 -6.39 -15.27 -3.10
C PHE A 31 -4.94 -14.93 -2.75
N GLU A 32 -4.44 -13.74 -3.07
CA GLU A 32 -3.12 -13.29 -2.65
C GLU A 32 -3.02 -13.16 -1.13
N LEU A 33 -4.02 -12.55 -0.49
CA LEU A 33 -4.06 -12.45 0.97
C LEU A 33 -4.12 -13.82 1.65
N TYR A 34 -4.94 -14.73 1.12
CA TYR A 34 -5.01 -16.12 1.60
C TYR A 34 -3.67 -16.85 1.45
N ARG A 35 -2.99 -16.70 0.31
CA ARG A 35 -1.66 -17.29 0.09
C ARG A 35 -0.64 -16.76 1.10
N VAL A 36 -0.66 -15.46 1.38
CA VAL A 36 0.23 -14.86 2.38
C VAL A 36 -0.01 -15.45 3.76
N TRP A 37 -1.28 -15.55 4.18
CA TRP A 37 -1.64 -16.18 5.45
C TRP A 37 -1.14 -17.64 5.52
N MET A 38 -1.41 -18.42 4.47
CA MET A 38 -1.00 -19.83 4.39
C MET A 38 0.52 -20.00 4.49
N SER A 39 1.27 -19.14 3.81
CA SER A 39 2.74 -19.19 3.77
C SER A 39 3.42 -18.61 5.00
N CYS A 40 2.76 -17.74 5.77
CA CYS A 40 3.32 -17.26 7.04
C CYS A 40 3.09 -18.27 8.17
N MET A 41 1.92 -18.91 8.22
CA MET A 41 1.53 -19.88 9.25
C MET A 41 1.91 -21.31 8.87
N LEU A 42 3.16 -21.54 8.46
CA LEU A 42 3.65 -22.84 7.97
C LEU A 42 3.38 -24.01 8.94
N LEU A 43 3.44 -23.77 10.25
CA LEU A 43 3.16 -24.83 11.24
C LEU A 43 1.68 -25.19 11.34
N LEU A 44 0.76 -24.26 11.04
CA LEU A 44 -0.69 -24.57 11.00
C LEU A 44 -1.11 -25.21 9.67
N THR A 45 -0.43 -24.83 8.59
CA THR A 45 -0.92 -25.07 7.23
C THR A 45 -0.30 -26.30 6.61
N VAL A 46 0.89 -26.69 7.08
CA VAL A 46 1.58 -27.92 6.66
C VAL A 46 1.16 -29.07 7.58
N PRO A 47 0.71 -30.22 7.02
CA PRO A 47 0.32 -31.37 7.82
C PRO A 47 1.53 -32.01 8.51
N GLN A 48 1.40 -32.25 9.81
CA GLN A 48 2.44 -32.80 10.68
C GLN A 48 1.92 -34.02 11.44
N LYS A 49 2.85 -34.82 11.96
CA LYS A 49 2.57 -36.03 12.73
C LYS A 49 2.59 -35.73 14.25
N CYS A 50 1.55 -36.17 14.95
CA CYS A 50 1.44 -36.10 16.41
C CYS A 50 1.35 -37.52 16.94
N GLY A 51 2.45 -38.11 17.41
CA GLY A 51 2.44 -39.50 17.86
C GLY A 51 2.02 -40.44 16.72
N ASP A 52 0.87 -41.11 16.83
CA ASP A 52 0.36 -42.04 15.81
C ASP A 52 -0.74 -41.46 14.91
N HIS A 53 -1.16 -40.20 15.12
CA HIS A 53 -2.19 -39.53 14.32
C HIS A 53 -1.66 -38.28 13.60
N VAL A 54 -2.48 -37.75 12.69
CA VAL A 54 -2.23 -36.44 12.06
C VAL A 54 -2.65 -35.36 13.03
N CYS A 55 -1.78 -34.38 13.27
CA CYS A 55 -2.07 -33.31 14.23
C CYS A 55 -3.35 -32.55 13.86
N SER A 56 -4.19 -32.28 14.87
CA SER A 56 -5.26 -31.29 14.71
C SER A 56 -4.65 -29.89 14.61
N THR A 57 -5.30 -28.98 13.88
CA THR A 57 -4.80 -27.63 13.56
C THR A 57 -4.30 -26.86 14.79
N PHE A 58 -4.89 -27.08 15.98
CA PHE A 58 -4.53 -26.37 17.20
C PHE A 58 -3.82 -27.23 18.26
N GLU A 59 -3.52 -28.49 17.98
CA GLU A 59 -2.94 -29.41 18.97
C GLU A 59 -1.52 -29.00 19.39
N HIS A 60 -0.73 -28.49 18.44
CA HIS A 60 0.61 -27.97 18.76
C HIS A 60 0.61 -26.58 19.41
N VAL A 61 -0.49 -25.81 19.32
CA VAL A 61 -0.59 -24.47 19.90
C VAL A 61 -0.58 -24.52 21.43
N GLY A 62 -1.05 -25.63 22.02
CA GLY A 62 -0.99 -25.90 23.46
C GLY A 62 0.20 -26.75 23.90
N SER A 63 1.14 -27.07 22.99
CA SER A 63 2.31 -27.89 23.33
C SER A 63 3.30 -27.14 24.22
N SER A 64 3.97 -27.84 25.13
CA SER A 64 5.04 -27.28 25.98
C SER A 64 6.42 -27.33 25.34
N ASP A 65 6.52 -27.74 24.07
CA ASP A 65 7.78 -27.84 23.34
C ASP A 65 8.27 -26.42 22.95
N PRO A 66 9.44 -25.99 23.45
CA PRO A 66 10.01 -24.68 23.11
C PRO A 66 10.19 -24.47 21.60
N ILE A 67 10.47 -25.52 20.83
CA ILE A 67 10.67 -25.42 19.37
C ILE A 67 9.36 -25.06 18.68
N LEU A 68 8.27 -25.76 19.03
CA LEU A 68 6.93 -25.49 18.49
C LEU A 68 6.43 -24.10 18.90
N ILE A 69 6.59 -23.72 20.17
CA ILE A 69 6.19 -22.39 20.67
C ILE A 69 6.95 -21.29 19.92
N THR A 70 8.26 -21.44 19.75
CA THR A 70 9.09 -20.48 19.00
C THR A 70 8.64 -20.41 17.54
N GLY A 71 8.37 -21.55 16.92
CA GLY A 71 7.87 -21.66 15.55
C GLY A 71 6.53 -20.95 15.33
N PHE A 72 5.55 -21.14 16.22
CA PHE A 72 4.26 -20.43 16.12
C PHE A 72 4.41 -18.93 16.36
N THR A 73 5.30 -18.55 17.28
CA THR A 73 5.58 -17.14 17.56
C THR A 73 6.16 -16.47 16.32
N ILE A 74 7.17 -17.07 15.68
CA ILE A 74 7.76 -16.49 14.46
C ILE A 74 6.77 -16.48 13.28
N ASN A 75 5.95 -17.53 13.11
CA ASN A 75 4.86 -17.56 12.12
C ASN A 75 3.90 -16.37 12.30
N THR A 76 3.45 -16.14 13.53
CA THR A 76 2.51 -15.07 13.87
C THR A 76 3.14 -13.69 13.67
N VAL A 77 4.36 -13.48 14.16
CA VAL A 77 5.09 -12.21 13.99
C VAL A 77 5.33 -11.92 12.51
N THR A 78 5.68 -12.94 11.72
CA THR A 78 5.87 -12.83 10.27
C THR A 78 4.57 -12.40 9.59
N LEU A 79 3.45 -13.02 9.92
CA LEU A 79 2.14 -12.63 9.41
C LEU A 79 1.82 -11.17 9.74
N CYS A 80 2.01 -10.74 10.99
CA CYS A 80 1.77 -9.36 11.40
C CYS A 80 2.63 -8.35 10.62
N VAL A 81 3.91 -8.67 10.38
CA VAL A 81 4.81 -7.82 9.59
C VAL A 81 4.38 -7.74 8.13
N PHE A 82 3.95 -8.85 7.52
CA PHE A 82 3.40 -8.83 6.17
C PHE A 82 2.14 -7.98 6.10
N LEU A 83 1.19 -8.13 7.03
CA LEU A 83 -0.01 -7.30 7.09
C LEU A 83 0.34 -5.82 7.20
N PHE A 84 1.30 -5.45 8.05
CA PHE A 84 1.79 -4.08 8.15
C PHE A 84 2.41 -3.58 6.84
N MET A 85 3.27 -4.37 6.21
CA MET A 85 3.86 -4.04 4.90
C MET A 85 2.78 -3.81 3.84
N TYR A 86 1.73 -4.65 3.79
CA TYR A 86 0.59 -4.47 2.88
C TYR A 86 -0.20 -3.20 3.15
N LEU A 87 -0.38 -2.80 4.42
CA LEU A 87 -1.02 -1.53 4.75
C LEU A 87 -0.17 -0.34 4.26
N VAL A 88 1.15 -0.41 4.42
CA VAL A 88 2.07 0.60 3.89
C VAL A 88 2.03 0.63 2.36
N GLU A 89 1.94 -0.53 1.70
CA GLU A 89 1.80 -0.68 0.25
C GLU A 89 0.55 0.06 -0.28
N ILE A 90 -0.61 -0.18 0.35
CA ILE A 90 -1.88 0.49 0.00
C ILE A 90 -1.77 2.01 0.17
N GLN A 91 -1.20 2.46 1.30
CA GLN A 91 -1.06 3.89 1.58
C GLN A 91 -0.09 4.57 0.60
N ARG A 92 1.00 3.89 0.25
CA ARG A 92 1.98 4.37 -0.74
C ARG A 92 1.31 4.51 -2.10
N GLU A 93 0.64 3.48 -2.59
CA GLU A 93 0.00 3.50 -3.91
C GLU A 93 -1.08 4.58 -4.00
N HIS A 94 -1.94 4.70 -2.97
CA HIS A 94 -2.98 5.72 -2.95
C HIS A 94 -2.38 7.14 -3.04
N LYS A 95 -1.26 7.40 -2.37
CA LYS A 95 -0.56 8.70 -2.48
C LYS A 95 0.03 8.91 -3.87
N MET A 96 0.68 7.90 -4.44
CA MET A 96 1.27 8.03 -5.78
C MET A 96 0.20 8.33 -6.82
N ILE A 97 -0.93 7.61 -6.81
CA ILE A 97 -2.05 7.84 -7.75
C ILE A 97 -2.66 9.23 -7.60
N ASN A 98 -2.74 9.78 -6.38
CA ASN A 98 -3.35 11.08 -6.12
C ASN A 98 -2.47 12.29 -6.51
N TYR A 99 -1.17 12.09 -6.69
CA TYR A 99 -0.19 13.18 -6.85
C TYR A 99 0.67 13.05 -8.10
N LEU A 100 0.78 11.85 -8.68
CA LEU A 100 1.65 11.56 -9.80
C LEU A 100 0.88 10.91 -10.94
N GLU A 101 1.34 11.16 -12.14
CA GLU A 101 0.83 10.55 -13.36
C GLU A 101 1.95 9.86 -14.16
N VAL A 102 1.53 9.11 -15.17
CA VAL A 102 2.44 8.39 -16.08
C VAL A 102 2.41 9.10 -17.42
N ASP A 103 3.44 9.88 -17.71
CA ASP A 103 3.63 10.55 -18.99
C ASP A 103 4.60 9.75 -19.86
N LYS A 104 4.22 9.43 -21.10
CA LYS A 104 5.09 8.71 -22.05
C LYS A 104 6.12 9.62 -22.72
N THR A 105 5.94 10.94 -22.63
CA THR A 105 6.78 11.96 -23.26
C THR A 105 7.96 12.36 -22.37
N LEU A 106 7.83 12.19 -21.05
CA LEU A 106 8.87 12.48 -20.08
C LEU A 106 9.81 11.29 -19.85
N PRO A 107 11.10 11.55 -19.59
CA PRO A 107 12.05 10.50 -19.27
C PRO A 107 11.76 9.89 -17.88
N ARG A 108 12.31 8.69 -17.64
CA ARG A 108 12.07 7.87 -16.43
C ARG A 108 13.29 7.71 -15.55
N ASP A 109 14.35 8.45 -15.83
CA ASP A 109 15.56 8.43 -15.04
C ASP A 109 15.36 9.12 -13.69
N ASN A 110 16.17 8.72 -12.71
CA ASN A 110 16.03 9.19 -11.32
C ASN A 110 16.23 10.72 -11.19
N GLU A 111 17.03 11.34 -12.05
CA GLU A 111 17.30 12.77 -11.98
C GLU A 111 16.13 13.57 -12.54
N SER A 112 15.64 13.21 -13.74
CA SER A 112 14.49 13.89 -14.35
C SER A 112 13.21 13.75 -13.54
N VAL A 113 12.92 12.55 -13.00
CA VAL A 113 11.73 12.38 -12.12
C VAL A 113 11.86 13.20 -10.84
N GLY A 114 13.08 13.34 -10.31
CA GLY A 114 13.34 14.22 -9.17
C GLY A 114 13.11 15.69 -9.48
N GLN A 115 13.44 16.14 -10.69
CA GLN A 115 13.16 17.51 -11.14
C GLN A 115 11.67 17.77 -11.29
N GLU A 116 10.93 16.81 -11.87
CA GLU A 116 9.47 16.88 -11.99
C GLU A 116 8.79 16.93 -10.61
N LEU A 117 9.25 16.11 -9.68
CA LEU A 117 8.77 16.09 -8.30
C LEU A 117 8.93 17.42 -7.55
N ASN A 118 9.92 18.25 -7.91
CA ASN A 118 10.09 19.58 -7.31
C ASN A 118 8.95 20.56 -7.65
N LYS A 119 8.10 20.23 -8.63
CA LYS A 119 6.89 21.00 -8.96
C LYS A 119 5.77 20.80 -7.92
N LEU A 120 5.87 19.79 -7.04
CA LEU A 120 4.96 19.60 -5.92
C LEU A 120 5.35 20.50 -4.73
N PRO A 121 4.36 20.93 -3.93
CA PRO A 121 4.61 21.50 -2.61
C PRO A 121 5.52 20.59 -1.76
N LYS A 122 6.50 21.19 -1.08
CA LYS A 122 7.52 20.47 -0.27
C LYS A 122 6.90 19.46 0.71
N ASP A 123 5.80 19.81 1.36
CA ASP A 123 5.11 18.92 2.30
C ASP A 123 4.57 17.65 1.62
N LYS A 124 4.11 17.74 0.37
CA LYS A 124 3.59 16.59 -0.38
C LYS A 124 4.74 15.73 -0.94
N HIS A 125 5.76 16.39 -1.46
CA HIS A 125 7.00 15.76 -1.92
C HIS A 125 7.61 14.86 -0.83
N ASP A 126 7.84 15.41 0.36
CA ASP A 126 8.49 14.67 1.45
C ASP A 126 7.62 13.53 1.96
N ARG A 127 6.29 13.67 1.94
CA ARG A 127 5.36 12.60 2.31
C ARG A 127 5.38 11.43 1.33
N ILE A 128 5.56 11.66 0.03
CA ILE A 128 5.72 10.60 -0.97
C ILE A 128 7.02 9.84 -0.72
N LEU A 129 8.14 10.55 -0.59
CA LEU A 129 9.45 9.96 -0.32
C LEU A 129 9.49 9.19 1.00
N TYR A 130 8.89 9.74 2.06
CA TYR A 130 8.80 9.06 3.35
C TYR A 130 7.99 7.76 3.24
N SER A 131 6.86 7.78 2.53
CA SER A 131 6.03 6.58 2.34
C SER A 131 6.76 5.51 1.53
N ASP A 132 7.53 5.90 0.52
CA ASP A 132 8.35 4.99 -0.27
C ASP A 132 9.47 4.37 0.58
N LYS A 133 10.21 5.18 1.36
CA LYS A 133 11.24 4.67 2.31
C LYS A 133 10.66 3.73 3.37
N MET A 134 9.46 4.02 3.90
CA MET A 134 8.78 3.12 4.82
C MET A 134 8.44 1.78 4.17
N TYR A 135 8.02 1.77 2.91
CA TYR A 135 7.78 0.54 2.17
C TYR A 135 9.08 -0.24 1.94
N GLN A 136 10.17 0.44 1.56
CA GLN A 136 11.49 -0.18 1.41
C GLN A 136 11.96 -0.86 2.70
N LEU A 137 11.83 -0.17 3.84
CA LEU A 137 12.21 -0.70 5.15
C LEU A 137 11.33 -1.87 5.57
N SER A 138 10.00 -1.71 5.50
CA SER A 138 9.06 -2.77 5.90
C SER A 138 9.15 -4.01 5.01
N GLY A 139 9.35 -3.83 3.70
CA GLY A 139 9.60 -4.92 2.76
C GLY A 139 10.91 -5.66 3.04
N THR A 140 11.99 -4.95 3.38
CA THR A 140 13.26 -5.57 3.78
C THR A 140 13.11 -6.40 5.05
N ILE A 141 12.43 -5.85 6.07
CA ILE A 141 12.17 -6.56 7.33
C ILE A 141 11.31 -7.81 7.07
N ALA A 142 10.25 -7.69 6.26
CA ALA A 142 9.38 -8.81 5.90
C ALA A 142 10.15 -9.94 5.19
N MET A 143 11.05 -9.60 4.26
CA MET A 143 11.90 -10.58 3.57
C MET A 143 12.80 -11.36 4.54
N VAL A 144 13.56 -10.64 5.38
CA VAL A 144 14.47 -11.27 6.34
C VAL A 144 13.70 -12.14 7.34
N LEU A 145 12.58 -11.63 7.83
CA LEU A 145 11.75 -12.34 8.78
C LEU A 145 11.12 -13.61 8.16
N PHE A 146 10.68 -13.55 6.89
CA PHE A 146 10.17 -14.72 6.19
C PHE A 146 11.23 -15.81 5.99
N ILE A 147 12.48 -15.45 5.70
CA ILE A 147 13.57 -16.42 5.56
C ILE A 147 13.79 -17.15 6.90
N MET A 148 13.82 -16.42 8.02
CA MET A 148 13.91 -17.02 9.35
C MET A 148 12.69 -17.90 9.65
N ASN A 149 11.49 -17.43 9.30
CA ASN A 149 10.24 -18.15 9.48
C ASN A 149 10.23 -19.49 8.73
N ALA A 150 10.61 -19.47 7.46
CA ALA A 150 10.73 -20.66 6.62
C ALA A 150 11.76 -21.63 7.21
N GLY A 151 12.95 -21.15 7.59
CA GLY A 151 14.00 -22.00 8.18
C GLY A 151 13.54 -22.71 9.46
N ILE A 152 13.05 -21.96 10.44
CA ILE A 152 12.61 -22.51 11.75
C ILE A 152 11.41 -23.43 11.58
N SER A 153 10.43 -23.03 10.76
CA SER A 153 9.26 -23.87 10.48
C SER A 153 9.65 -25.14 9.74
N GLY A 154 10.57 -25.04 8.78
CA GLY A 154 11.08 -26.19 8.03
C GLY A 154 11.71 -27.21 8.97
N VAL A 155 12.63 -26.80 9.84
CA VAL A 155 13.23 -27.70 10.85
C VAL A 155 12.16 -28.39 11.69
N THR A 156 11.19 -27.62 12.20
CA THR A 156 10.11 -28.13 13.05
C THR A 156 9.21 -29.14 12.33
N VAL A 157 8.83 -28.83 11.08
CA VAL A 157 8.00 -29.67 10.21
C VAL A 157 8.72 -30.97 9.83
N PHE A 158 10.03 -30.92 9.54
CA PHE A 158 10.79 -32.12 9.17
C PHE A 158 11.11 -33.03 10.35
N ILE A 159 11.17 -32.51 11.57
CA ILE A 159 11.20 -33.33 12.79
C ILE A 159 9.89 -34.10 12.96
N HIS A 160 8.76 -33.45 12.68
CA HIS A 160 7.40 -34.03 12.76
C HIS A 160 6.85 -34.47 11.41
N TYR A 161 7.73 -35.02 10.56
CA TYR A 161 7.39 -35.40 9.20
C TYR A 161 6.31 -36.50 9.18
N LEU A 162 5.25 -36.27 8.39
CA LEU A 162 4.16 -37.23 8.22
C LEU A 162 4.32 -38.05 6.93
N ASN A 163 4.33 -37.39 5.78
CA ASN A 163 4.41 -38.04 4.46
C ASN A 163 4.81 -37.05 3.34
N ASN A 164 4.84 -37.51 2.08
CA ASN A 164 5.20 -36.68 0.92
C ASN A 164 4.29 -35.45 0.71
N ASN A 165 3.06 -35.47 1.26
CA ASN A 165 2.19 -34.30 1.19
C ASN A 165 2.74 -33.17 2.07
N THR A 166 3.35 -33.46 3.23
CA THR A 166 4.04 -32.48 4.08
C THR A 166 5.10 -31.70 3.30
N VAL A 167 5.99 -32.41 2.59
CA VAL A 167 7.04 -31.81 1.76
C VAL A 167 6.44 -30.94 0.66
N THR A 168 5.45 -31.50 -0.05
CA THR A 168 4.82 -30.81 -1.19
C THR A 168 4.13 -29.51 -0.76
N VAL A 169 3.37 -29.55 0.34
CA VAL A 169 2.67 -28.37 0.88
C VAL A 169 3.67 -27.34 1.38
N TYR A 170 4.70 -27.76 2.13
CA TYR A 170 5.74 -26.87 2.62
C TYR A 170 6.46 -26.15 1.47
N ILE A 171 6.97 -26.90 0.47
CA ILE A 171 7.67 -26.33 -0.69
C ILE A 171 6.76 -25.38 -1.47
N THR A 172 5.50 -25.76 -1.69
CA THR A 172 4.54 -24.93 -2.43
C THR A 172 4.24 -23.62 -1.71
N ASN A 173 4.05 -23.67 -0.39
CA ASN A 173 3.82 -22.47 0.42
C ASN A 173 5.04 -21.54 0.43
N VAL A 174 6.25 -22.09 0.55
CA VAL A 174 7.49 -21.30 0.47
C VAL A 174 7.68 -20.70 -0.93
N LEU A 175 7.39 -21.46 -1.99
CA LEU A 175 7.49 -21.00 -3.37
C LEU A 175 6.54 -19.84 -3.65
N PHE A 176 5.27 -19.95 -3.26
CA PHE A 176 4.30 -18.86 -3.49
C PHE A 176 4.70 -17.56 -2.79
N MET A 177 5.20 -17.65 -1.56
CA MET A 177 5.70 -16.46 -0.87
C MET A 177 6.97 -15.92 -1.51
N SER A 178 7.88 -16.79 -1.98
CA SER A 178 9.10 -16.37 -2.66
C SER A 178 8.80 -15.58 -3.94
N LEU A 179 7.74 -15.97 -4.68
CA LEU A 179 7.28 -15.20 -5.84
C LEU A 179 6.77 -13.82 -5.45
N LYS A 180 5.96 -13.69 -4.39
CA LYS A 180 5.52 -12.37 -3.90
C LYS A 180 6.70 -11.54 -3.41
N LEU A 181 7.64 -12.14 -2.69
CA LEU A 181 8.84 -11.44 -2.20
C LEU A 181 9.76 -10.98 -3.32
N LYS A 182 9.80 -11.69 -4.45
CA LYS A 182 10.51 -11.23 -5.65
C LYS A 182 9.93 -9.90 -6.15
N ASP A 183 8.61 -9.78 -6.20
CA ASP A 183 7.96 -8.53 -6.64
C ASP A 183 8.28 -7.38 -5.67
N VAL A 184 8.23 -7.65 -4.36
CA VAL A 184 8.62 -6.69 -3.32
C VAL A 184 10.08 -6.29 -3.46
N TYR A 185 11.00 -7.25 -3.60
CA TYR A 185 12.44 -7.02 -3.73
C TYR A 185 12.78 -6.06 -4.88
N ASP A 186 12.16 -6.27 -6.03
CA ASP A 186 12.38 -5.44 -7.21
C ASP A 186 11.91 -3.98 -7.00
N ILE A 187 10.98 -3.72 -6.08
CA ILE A 187 10.52 -2.37 -5.71
C ILE A 187 11.37 -1.79 -4.58
N VAL A 188 11.72 -2.60 -3.58
CA VAL A 188 12.53 -2.17 -2.44
C VAL A 188 13.95 -1.74 -2.88
N ASN A 189 14.48 -2.37 -3.94
CA ASN A 189 15.82 -2.10 -4.46
C ASN A 189 15.85 -1.01 -5.56
N THR A 190 14.83 -0.16 -5.65
CA THR A 190 14.81 0.97 -6.60
C THR A 190 15.53 2.19 -6.02
N LYS A 191 15.92 3.12 -6.91
CA LYS A 191 16.47 4.42 -6.51
C LYS A 191 15.35 5.33 -5.98
N GLN A 192 15.72 6.33 -5.20
CA GLN A 192 14.80 7.20 -4.46
C GLN A 192 13.66 7.81 -5.28
N ASN A 193 13.88 8.17 -6.56
CA ASN A 193 12.86 8.80 -7.41
C ASN A 193 12.26 7.82 -8.45
N VAL A 194 12.42 6.51 -8.24
CA VAL A 194 11.88 5.48 -9.12
C VAL A 194 10.66 4.85 -8.45
N PHE A 195 9.49 5.44 -8.73
CA PHE A 195 8.21 5.03 -8.16
C PHE A 195 7.51 4.03 -9.06
N LEU A 196 7.69 2.73 -8.78
CA LEU A 196 6.97 1.66 -9.47
C LEU A 196 5.64 1.39 -8.77
N SER A 197 4.56 1.20 -9.54
CA SER A 197 3.29 0.68 -9.02
C SER A 197 3.47 -0.74 -8.49
N SER A 198 2.89 -1.03 -7.32
CA SER A 198 2.94 -2.36 -6.69
C SER A 198 1.81 -3.30 -7.12
N TYR A 199 0.77 -2.80 -7.79
CA TYR A 199 -0.44 -3.56 -8.14
C TYR A 199 -0.49 -4.01 -9.60
N LEU A 200 0.25 -3.36 -10.48
CA LEU A 200 0.24 -3.69 -11.90
C LEU A 200 1.28 -4.77 -12.21
N THR A 201 0.81 -5.88 -12.77
CA THR A 201 1.66 -6.99 -13.25
C THR A 201 2.72 -6.53 -14.25
N ARG A 202 2.46 -5.45 -14.99
CA ARG A 202 3.52 -4.63 -15.61
C ARG A 202 3.84 -3.45 -14.71
N LYS A 203 5.09 -3.38 -14.26
CA LYS A 203 5.58 -2.26 -13.45
C LYS A 203 5.52 -0.98 -14.29
N ILE A 204 4.55 -0.13 -14.00
CA ILE A 204 4.44 1.20 -14.56
C ILE A 204 5.13 2.15 -13.57
N GLN A 205 5.99 3.03 -14.08
CA GLN A 205 6.71 4.02 -13.29
C GLN A 205 5.99 5.36 -13.39
N PHE A 206 5.71 5.99 -12.25
CA PHE A 206 5.24 7.37 -12.18
C PHE A 206 6.41 8.32 -12.46
N ASN A 207 6.21 9.28 -13.36
CA ASN A 207 7.28 10.17 -13.83
C ASN A 207 6.85 11.63 -14.04
N ALA A 208 5.56 11.94 -13.89
CA ALA A 208 5.03 13.29 -13.96
C ALA A 208 4.23 13.60 -12.70
N VAL A 209 4.11 14.88 -12.38
CA VAL A 209 3.22 15.38 -11.32
C VAL A 209 1.83 15.57 -11.92
N ASP A 210 0.79 15.17 -11.19
CA ASP A 210 -0.59 15.45 -11.59
C ASP A 210 -0.77 16.97 -11.79
N PRO A 211 -1.16 17.44 -13.00
CA PRO A 211 -1.32 18.85 -13.32
C PRO A 211 -2.18 19.63 -12.32
N ASP A 212 -3.18 18.98 -11.72
CA ASP A 212 -4.10 19.58 -10.75
C ASP A 212 -3.47 19.75 -9.34
N LYS A 213 -2.23 19.27 -9.15
CA LYS A 213 -1.50 19.26 -7.88
C LYS A 213 -0.19 20.06 -7.92
N ILE A 214 0.18 20.57 -9.10
CA ILE A 214 1.23 21.56 -9.30
C ILE A 214 0.87 22.80 -8.48
N GLU A 215 1.87 23.55 -8.01
CA GLU A 215 1.65 24.83 -7.31
C GLU A 215 0.53 25.66 -7.97
N LEU A 216 -0.65 25.70 -7.36
CA LEU A 216 -1.48 26.89 -7.45
C LEU A 216 -0.67 27.95 -6.73
N LEU A 217 0.08 28.74 -7.52
CA LEU A 217 0.46 30.09 -7.10
C LEU A 217 -0.78 30.70 -6.44
N PRO A 218 -0.66 31.33 -5.26
CA PRO A 218 -1.84 31.85 -4.57
C PRO A 218 -2.62 32.70 -5.55
N ASP A 219 -3.86 32.28 -5.84
CA ASP A 219 -4.79 33.04 -6.64
C ASP A 219 -4.76 34.45 -6.06
N ILE A 220 -4.35 35.42 -6.89
CA ILE A 220 -4.52 36.83 -6.55
C ILE A 220 -6.00 36.96 -6.26
N GLU A 221 -6.35 37.23 -5.00
CA GLU A 221 -7.71 37.55 -4.58
C GLU A 221 -8.20 38.70 -5.47
N GLU A 222 -8.94 38.38 -6.53
CA GLU A 222 -9.81 39.35 -7.18
C GLU A 222 -10.89 39.69 -6.16
N GLN A 223 -10.63 40.71 -5.36
CA GLN A 223 -11.65 41.29 -4.50
C GLN A 223 -12.80 41.78 -5.40
N PRO A 224 -14.06 41.38 -5.14
CA PRO A 224 -15.17 41.87 -5.91
C PRO A 224 -15.38 43.36 -5.59
N ILE A 225 -15.34 44.18 -6.62
CA ILE A 225 -15.73 45.60 -6.59
C ILE A 225 -17.21 45.64 -6.21
N ILE A 226 -17.51 45.97 -4.94
CA ILE A 226 -18.89 46.24 -4.52
C ILE A 226 -19.22 47.68 -4.94
N GLU A 227 -19.93 47.81 -6.05
CA GLU A 227 -20.72 49.00 -6.36
C GLU A 227 -21.77 49.18 -5.26
N SER A 228 -21.70 50.29 -4.54
CA SER A 228 -22.85 50.81 -3.80
C SER A 228 -22.98 52.31 -4.08
N ASN A 229 -23.86 52.62 -5.03
CA ASN A 229 -24.45 53.94 -5.17
C ASN A 229 -25.66 54.02 -4.22
N LEU A 230 -25.66 54.93 -3.23
CA LEU A 230 -26.77 55.87 -3.01
C LEU A 230 -26.40 56.97 -2.01
N GLU A 231 -26.93 58.14 -2.30
CA GLU A 231 -26.56 59.48 -1.88
C GLU A 231 -27.09 59.90 -0.49
N LEU A 232 -26.35 60.82 0.15
CA LEU A 232 -26.71 62.23 0.39
C LEU A 232 -26.61 62.72 1.85
N SER A 233 -25.99 63.90 1.97
CA SER A 233 -26.13 64.94 3.02
C SER A 233 -25.36 64.69 4.33
N SER A 234 -24.57 65.61 4.90
CA SER A 234 -24.25 67.03 4.63
C SER A 234 -23.27 67.49 5.73
N SER A 235 -22.35 68.42 5.38
CA SER A 235 -21.67 69.38 6.30
C SER A 235 -20.77 68.78 7.40
N ASP A 236 -19.61 69.32 7.78
CA ASP A 236 -19.12 70.70 7.74
C ASP A 236 -17.61 70.70 8.08
N LYS A 237 -16.86 71.60 7.42
CA LYS A 237 -15.86 72.55 7.99
C LYS A 237 -14.73 72.03 8.93
N VAL A 238 -13.44 72.13 8.58
CA VAL A 238 -12.55 73.33 8.45
C VAL A 238 -11.50 73.37 9.59
N ILE A 239 -10.21 73.45 9.19
CA ILE A 239 -9.04 74.11 9.83
C ILE A 239 -8.59 73.51 11.19
N SER A 240 -7.31 73.15 11.46
CA SER A 240 -6.08 73.96 11.62
C SER A 240 -4.94 72.99 12.08
N VAL A 241 -3.67 73.11 11.66
CA VAL A 241 -2.53 73.79 12.38
C VAL A 241 -2.19 73.09 13.73
N LEU A 242 -0.99 72.63 14.12
CA LEU A 242 0.45 72.75 13.77
C LEU A 242 1.19 71.53 14.46
N PRO A 243 2.54 71.43 14.65
CA PRO A 243 3.31 70.20 14.48
C PRO A 243 4.14 69.82 15.74
N SER A 244 5.15 68.97 15.55
CA SER A 244 6.34 68.75 16.41
C SER A 244 6.07 68.04 17.74
N THR A 245 6.87 67.08 18.20
CA THR A 245 8.34 67.09 18.26
C THR A 245 8.93 65.69 18.24
N THR A 246 10.10 65.61 17.59
CA THR A 246 11.19 64.66 17.79
C THR A 246 11.54 64.42 19.25
N SER A 247 11.83 63.18 19.63
CA SER A 247 13.20 62.72 19.95
C SER A 247 13.26 61.19 20.05
#